data_AF-G7H098-F1
#
_entry.id   AF-G7H098-F1
#
_cell.length_a   1.000
_cell.length_b   1.000
_cell.length_c   1.000
_cell.angle_alpha   90.00
_cell.angle_beta   90.00
_cell.angle_gamma   90.00
#
_symmetry.space_group_name_H-M   'P 1'
#
loop_
_entity.id
_entity.type
_entity.pdbx_description
1 polymer ?
#
loop_
_entity_poly.entity_id
_entity_poly.type
_entity_poly.pdbx_seq_one_letter_code
_entity_poly.pdbx_strand_id
1 'polypeptide(L)'
;MQYENPLYMAEDAGAADLLAGGRLQLGVSRGSPEQVIDGYKYFGYVPDEGSSDAEMARDHTAAFLTAIEGTRFAQPNPRPMFPNPPGLLGIEPQSTGLRDRIWWGAGTRATAEWTAQQGMNLMSSTLLTEDTGIPFHQLQAEQIQRFRDTWREAGHEREPRVSVSRSIFALVDDRDRAYFGGRADSDQVGIIDNVKARFGRTYAAEPDELIAQLREDEAIAAADTLLLTVPNQLGVDYNAHVIESILTQVAPELGWR
;
A
#
# COMPACT_ATOMS: atom_id res chain seq x y z
N MET A 1 -3.90 -10.52 -2.64
CA MET A 1 -3.39 -11.81 -2.14
C MET A 1 -4.39 -12.95 -2.29
N GLN A 2 -5.70 -12.69 -2.29
CA GLN A 2 -6.73 -13.73 -2.53
C GLN A 2 -6.65 -14.42 -3.91
N TYR A 3 -5.92 -13.86 -4.86
CA TYR A 3 -5.71 -14.37 -6.23
C TYR A 3 -4.34 -14.99 -6.48
N GLU A 4 -3.44 -14.97 -5.49
CA GLU A 4 -2.04 -15.25 -5.74
C GLU A 4 -1.63 -16.63 -5.24
N ASN A 5 -0.74 -17.28 -5.98
CA ASN A 5 0.05 -18.38 -5.44
C ASN A 5 1.22 -17.76 -4.68
N PRO A 6 1.31 -17.94 -3.35
CA PRO A 6 2.30 -17.23 -2.55
C PRO A 6 3.75 -17.64 -2.86
N LEU A 7 3.98 -18.86 -3.33
CA LEU A 7 5.32 -19.34 -3.67
C LEU A 7 5.77 -18.84 -5.04
N TYR A 8 4.85 -18.75 -6.01
CA TYR A 8 5.17 -18.19 -7.32
C TYR A 8 5.42 -16.68 -7.21
N MET A 9 4.58 -15.98 -6.43
CA MET A 9 4.78 -14.57 -6.14
C MET A 9 6.13 -14.31 -5.43
N ALA A 10 6.60 -15.22 -4.57
CA ALA A 10 7.91 -15.11 -3.94
C ALA A 10 9.07 -15.19 -4.95
N GLU A 11 8.98 -16.11 -5.92
CA GLU A 11 9.95 -16.23 -7.03
C GLU A 11 9.96 -14.96 -7.89
N ASP A 12 8.78 -14.49 -8.31
CA ASP A 12 8.66 -13.28 -9.14
C ASP A 12 9.14 -12.03 -8.41
N ALA A 13 8.80 -11.87 -7.12
CA ALA A 13 9.24 -10.74 -6.32
C ALA A 13 10.76 -10.75 -6.11
N GLY A 14 11.36 -11.92 -5.87
CA GLY A 14 12.80 -12.10 -5.78
C GLY A 14 13.50 -11.72 -7.09
N ALA A 15 13.02 -12.24 -8.21
CA ALA A 15 13.58 -11.94 -9.53
C ALA A 15 13.46 -10.45 -9.89
N ALA A 16 12.28 -9.85 -9.69
CA ALA A 16 12.02 -8.45 -9.98
C ALA A 16 12.90 -7.52 -9.14
N ASP A 17 13.08 -7.82 -7.85
CA ASP A 17 13.91 -7.01 -6.98
C ASP A 17 15.40 -7.09 -7.35
N LEU A 18 15.90 -8.28 -7.72
CA LEU A 18 17.27 -8.44 -8.22
C LEU A 18 17.50 -7.67 -9.52
N LEU A 19 16.57 -7.74 -10.46
CA LEU A 19 16.61 -6.95 -11.70
C LEU A 19 16.55 -5.44 -11.43
N ALA A 20 15.80 -5.03 -10.41
CA ALA A 20 15.71 -3.64 -9.98
C ALA A 20 16.94 -3.18 -9.18
N GLY A 21 17.85 -4.08 -8.81
CA GLY A 21 19.01 -3.77 -7.96
C GLY A 21 18.63 -3.47 -6.50
N GLY A 22 17.66 -4.19 -5.94
CA GLY A 22 17.22 -4.04 -4.55
C GLY A 22 16.30 -2.84 -4.29
N ARG A 23 15.68 -2.27 -5.34
CA ARG A 23 14.85 -1.06 -5.26
C ARG A 23 13.35 -1.34 -5.22
N LEU A 24 12.91 -2.60 -5.31
CA LEU A 24 11.49 -2.93 -5.34
C LEU A 24 10.84 -2.59 -3.99
N GLN A 25 9.73 -1.85 -4.04
CA GLN A 25 8.80 -1.68 -2.94
C GLN A 25 7.49 -2.37 -3.36
N LEU A 26 7.08 -3.41 -2.63
CA LEU A 26 5.95 -4.24 -3.05
C LEU A 26 4.75 -4.02 -2.12
N GLY A 27 3.71 -3.36 -2.66
CA GLY A 27 2.43 -3.20 -1.98
C GLY A 27 1.51 -4.38 -2.24
N VAL A 28 1.05 -5.02 -1.17
CA VAL A 28 0.10 -6.12 -1.19
C VAL A 28 -1.13 -5.81 -0.33
N SER A 29 -2.22 -6.51 -0.56
CA SER A 29 -3.43 -6.40 0.24
C SER A 29 -4.27 -7.67 0.11
N ARG A 30 -5.37 -7.76 0.85
CA ARG A 30 -6.36 -8.83 0.70
C ARG A 30 -6.81 -8.98 -0.77
N GLY A 31 -7.36 -7.90 -1.32
CA GLY A 31 -8.00 -7.80 -2.63
C GLY A 31 -8.92 -6.58 -2.66
N SER A 32 -9.40 -6.18 -3.84
CA SER A 32 -10.34 -5.06 -4.00
C SER A 32 -11.80 -5.52 -3.93
N PRO A 33 -12.76 -4.62 -3.67
CA PRO A 33 -14.17 -4.86 -3.96
C PRO A 33 -14.31 -5.23 -5.45
N GLU A 34 -14.78 -6.44 -5.72
CA GLU A 34 -14.63 -7.07 -7.03
C GLU A 34 -15.73 -6.68 -8.02
N GLN A 35 -15.39 -6.60 -9.31
CA GLN A 35 -16.38 -6.58 -10.39
C GLN A 35 -17.01 -7.96 -10.62
N VAL A 36 -16.31 -9.03 -10.21
CA VAL A 36 -16.74 -10.42 -10.35
C VAL A 36 -16.95 -11.00 -8.95
N ILE A 37 -18.18 -11.46 -8.69
CA ILE A 37 -18.51 -12.12 -7.43
C ILE A 37 -17.60 -13.35 -7.27
N ASP A 38 -16.87 -13.39 -6.16
CA ASP A 38 -15.90 -14.45 -5.82
C ASP A 38 -14.90 -14.76 -6.93
N GLY A 39 -14.38 -13.73 -7.62
CA GLY A 39 -13.48 -13.88 -8.76
C GLY A 39 -12.27 -14.79 -8.51
N TYR A 40 -11.77 -14.82 -7.28
CA TYR A 40 -10.64 -15.66 -6.85
C TYR A 40 -10.87 -17.16 -7.07
N LYS A 41 -12.13 -17.62 -7.09
CA LYS A 41 -12.49 -19.02 -7.37
C LYS A 41 -12.12 -19.45 -8.78
N TYR A 42 -12.12 -18.53 -9.76
CA TYR A 42 -11.73 -18.84 -11.14
C TYR A 42 -10.22 -19.09 -11.29
N PHE A 43 -9.43 -18.63 -10.33
CA PHE A 43 -8.00 -18.93 -10.24
C PHE A 43 -7.72 -20.22 -9.45
N GLY A 44 -8.78 -20.91 -9.00
CA GLY A 44 -8.67 -22.15 -8.23
C GLY A 44 -8.49 -21.95 -6.73
N TYR A 45 -8.56 -20.71 -6.23
CA TYR A 45 -8.49 -20.43 -4.80
C TYR A 45 -9.88 -20.49 -4.20
N VAL A 46 -10.08 -21.39 -3.25
CA VAL A 46 -11.33 -21.53 -2.51
C VAL A 46 -10.96 -21.55 -1.03
N PRO A 47 -11.46 -20.60 -0.22
CA PRO A 47 -11.25 -20.64 1.22
C PRO A 47 -11.71 -21.96 1.80
N ASP A 48 -10.98 -22.45 2.82
CA ASP A 48 -11.37 -23.63 3.57
C ASP A 48 -12.76 -23.46 4.20
N GLU A 49 -13.41 -24.59 4.52
CA GLU A 49 -14.72 -24.56 5.17
C GLU A 49 -14.67 -23.77 6.49
N GLY A 50 -15.50 -22.72 6.58
CA GLY A 50 -15.54 -21.82 7.74
C GLY A 50 -14.55 -20.66 7.70
N SER A 51 -13.73 -20.55 6.66
CA SER A 51 -12.79 -19.44 6.43
C SER A 51 -13.32 -18.46 5.39
N SER A 52 -12.94 -17.18 5.54
CA SER A 52 -13.23 -16.12 4.58
C SER A 52 -12.14 -15.99 3.51
N ASP A 53 -12.46 -15.34 2.40
CA ASP A 53 -11.48 -14.89 1.40
C ASP A 53 -10.41 -13.97 2.02
N ALA A 54 -10.82 -13.19 3.03
CA ALA A 54 -9.92 -12.33 3.79
C ALA A 54 -8.87 -13.10 4.60
N GLU A 55 -9.29 -14.19 5.24
CA GLU A 55 -8.40 -15.07 5.99
C GLU A 55 -7.48 -15.83 5.05
N MET A 56 -8.01 -16.44 3.98
CA MET A 56 -7.20 -17.09 2.95
C MET A 56 -6.12 -16.13 2.38
N ALA A 57 -6.47 -14.87 2.13
CA ALA A 57 -5.49 -13.88 1.67
C ALA A 57 -4.40 -13.57 2.70
N ARG A 58 -4.71 -13.57 4.01
CA ARG A 58 -3.72 -13.43 5.08
C ARG A 58 -2.82 -14.65 5.16
N ASP A 59 -3.37 -15.85 4.99
CA ASP A 59 -2.60 -17.10 4.96
C ASP A 59 -1.64 -17.14 3.78
N HIS A 60 -2.10 -16.74 2.58
CA HIS A 60 -1.23 -16.55 1.43
C HIS A 60 -0.12 -15.54 1.73
N THR A 61 -0.45 -14.44 2.42
CA THR A 61 0.56 -13.43 2.80
C THR A 61 1.60 -14.02 3.75
N ALA A 62 1.18 -14.77 4.77
CA ALA A 62 2.10 -15.42 5.71
C ALA A 62 3.04 -16.41 5.00
N ALA A 63 2.51 -17.21 4.07
CA ALA A 63 3.31 -18.13 3.26
C ALA A 63 4.30 -17.39 2.35
N PHE A 64 3.87 -16.30 1.71
CA PHE A 64 4.73 -15.44 0.89
C PHE A 64 5.88 -14.83 1.72
N LEU A 65 5.57 -14.23 2.88
CA LEU A 65 6.57 -13.63 3.76
C LEU A 65 7.61 -14.65 4.23
N THR A 66 7.15 -15.85 4.62
CA THR A 66 8.03 -16.96 5.01
C THR A 66 8.94 -17.41 3.88
N ALA A 67 8.44 -17.45 2.64
CA ALA A 67 9.20 -17.88 1.47
C ALA A 67 10.31 -16.87 1.08
N ILE A 68 10.03 -15.56 1.14
CA ILE A 68 11.02 -14.51 0.83
C ILE A 68 12.06 -14.28 1.95
N GLU A 69 11.87 -14.91 3.11
CA GLU A 69 12.88 -14.99 4.19
C GLU A 69 13.91 -16.10 3.95
N GLY A 70 13.81 -16.84 2.83
CA GLY A 70 14.74 -17.92 2.49
C GLY A 70 14.42 -19.25 3.18
N THR A 71 13.19 -19.41 3.67
CA THR A 71 12.77 -20.65 4.34
C THR A 71 12.87 -21.83 3.38
N ARG A 72 13.50 -22.90 3.87
CA ARG A 72 13.70 -24.16 3.14
C ARG A 72 12.77 -25.23 3.69
N PHE A 73 11.87 -25.75 2.86
CA PHE A 73 10.79 -26.65 3.28
C PHE A 73 10.62 -27.88 2.37
N ALA A 74 11.17 -27.87 1.16
CA ALA A 74 10.96 -28.94 0.17
C ALA A 74 12.06 -30.01 0.23
N GLN A 75 11.67 -31.28 0.33
CA GLN A 75 12.61 -32.40 0.34
C GLN A 75 13.19 -32.60 -1.09
N PRO A 76 14.53 -32.61 -1.28
CA PRO A 76 15.10 -32.78 -2.60
C PRO A 76 14.86 -34.20 -3.13
N ASN A 77 14.70 -34.34 -4.44
CA ASN A 77 14.71 -35.66 -5.10
C ASN A 77 16.05 -36.37 -4.77
N PRO A 78 16.04 -37.63 -4.27
CA PRO A 78 17.27 -38.35 -3.92
C PRO A 78 18.17 -38.66 -5.12
N ARG A 79 17.66 -38.57 -6.35
CA ARG A 79 18.41 -38.73 -7.60
C ARG A 79 18.07 -37.59 -8.57
N PRO A 80 18.52 -36.36 -8.30
CA PRO A 80 18.18 -35.23 -9.15
C PRO A 80 19.02 -35.25 -10.44
N MET A 81 18.53 -34.59 -11.49
CA MET A 81 19.28 -34.42 -12.73
C MET A 81 20.56 -33.58 -12.53
N PHE A 82 20.51 -32.62 -11.59
CA PHE A 82 21.65 -31.80 -11.16
C PHE A 82 21.80 -31.85 -9.63
N PRO A 83 23.03 -31.79 -9.09
CA PRO A 83 23.24 -31.79 -7.64
C PRO A 83 22.56 -30.61 -6.96
N ASN A 84 21.82 -30.89 -5.89
CA ASN A 84 21.21 -29.88 -5.03
C ASN A 84 22.15 -29.55 -3.85
N PRO A 85 22.02 -28.35 -3.26
CA PRO A 85 22.65 -28.07 -1.97
C PRO A 85 22.12 -29.03 -0.88
N PRO A 86 22.91 -29.29 0.18
CA PRO A 86 22.45 -30.11 1.31
C PRO A 86 21.20 -29.53 1.99
N GLY A 87 20.36 -30.41 2.53
CA GLY A 87 19.17 -30.04 3.31
C GLY A 87 17.91 -29.85 2.46
N LEU A 88 16.91 -29.19 3.04
CA LEU A 88 15.68 -28.83 2.33
C LEU A 88 15.97 -27.72 1.31
N LEU A 89 15.14 -27.65 0.27
CA LEU A 89 15.13 -26.62 -0.75
C LEU A 89 14.07 -25.56 -0.42
N GLY A 90 14.31 -24.34 -0.87
CA GLY A 90 13.39 -23.21 -0.77
C GLY A 90 13.10 -22.64 -2.16
N ILE A 91 12.30 -21.57 -2.17
CA ILE A 91 12.06 -20.79 -3.38
C ILE A 91 13.34 -20.04 -3.76
N GLU A 92 13.61 -19.94 -5.06
CA GLU A 92 14.72 -19.17 -5.62
C GLU A 92 14.16 -18.34 -6.80
N PRO A 93 14.74 -17.17 -7.13
CA PRO A 93 15.90 -16.59 -6.48
C PRO A 93 15.55 -15.84 -5.18
N GLN A 94 16.48 -15.86 -4.22
CA GLN A 94 16.37 -15.05 -3.00
C GLN A 94 16.94 -13.63 -3.20
N SER A 95 16.23 -12.61 -2.70
CA SER A 95 16.70 -11.22 -2.69
C SER A 95 16.85 -10.69 -1.26
N THR A 96 18.08 -10.36 -0.86
CA THR A 96 18.38 -9.89 0.49
C THR A 96 17.66 -8.57 0.80
N GLY A 97 17.00 -8.53 1.97
CA GLY A 97 16.28 -7.36 2.45
C GLY A 97 14.94 -7.10 1.78
N LEU A 98 14.49 -7.92 0.81
CA LEU A 98 13.16 -7.75 0.18
C LEU A 98 12.05 -7.76 1.23
N ARG A 99 12.20 -8.58 2.26
CA ARG A 99 11.28 -8.70 3.40
C ARG A 99 10.96 -7.37 4.09
N ASP A 100 11.90 -6.42 4.11
CA ASP A 100 11.74 -5.10 4.74
C ASP A 100 11.02 -4.09 3.84
N ARG A 101 10.81 -4.44 2.57
CA ARG A 101 10.21 -3.59 1.53
C ARG A 101 8.80 -4.06 1.12
N ILE A 102 8.18 -4.91 1.93
CA ILE A 102 6.79 -5.33 1.76
C ILE A 102 5.87 -4.37 2.50
N TRP A 103 4.83 -3.90 1.82
CA TRP A 103 3.83 -2.99 2.32
C TRP A 103 2.46 -3.65 2.32
N TRP A 104 1.65 -3.38 3.34
CA TRP A 104 0.25 -3.82 3.37
C TRP A 104 -0.72 -2.66 3.24
N GLY A 105 -1.68 -2.78 2.32
CA GLY A 105 -2.82 -1.87 2.18
C GLY A 105 -3.85 -2.08 3.29
N ALA A 106 -3.87 -1.20 4.29
CA ALA A 106 -4.76 -1.32 5.45
C ALA A 106 -5.97 -0.38 5.37
N GLY A 107 -7.18 -0.96 5.42
CA GLY A 107 -8.46 -0.24 5.38
C GLY A 107 -9.10 0.03 6.75
N THR A 108 -8.52 -0.50 7.83
CA THR A 108 -9.02 -0.35 9.22
C THR A 108 -7.87 -0.17 10.20
N ARG A 109 -8.16 0.30 11.42
CA ARG A 109 -7.21 0.33 12.54
C ARG A 109 -6.70 -1.07 12.87
N ALA A 110 -7.61 -2.03 13.01
CA ALA A 110 -7.25 -3.42 13.32
C ALA A 110 -6.32 -4.05 12.26
N THR A 111 -6.53 -3.74 10.96
CA THR A 111 -5.62 -4.23 9.92
C THR A 111 -4.28 -3.52 9.90
N ALA A 112 -4.20 -2.27 10.36
CA ALA A 112 -2.92 -1.59 10.56
C ALA A 112 -2.15 -2.20 11.75
N GLU A 113 -2.81 -2.46 12.88
CA GLU A 113 -2.21 -3.15 14.03
C GLU A 113 -1.68 -4.55 13.63
N TRP A 114 -2.48 -5.33 12.89
CA TRP A 114 -2.03 -6.61 12.32
C TRP A 114 -0.83 -6.46 11.39
N THR A 115 -0.83 -5.44 10.52
CA THR A 115 0.30 -5.13 9.62
C THR A 115 1.60 -4.93 10.42
N ALA A 116 1.51 -4.20 11.53
CA ALA A 116 2.64 -3.98 12.43
C ALA A 116 3.12 -5.30 13.05
N GLN A 117 2.20 -6.15 13.54
CA GLN A 117 2.56 -7.46 14.08
C GLN A 117 3.30 -8.33 13.07
N GLN A 118 2.92 -8.25 11.79
CA GLN A 118 3.58 -9.00 10.71
C GLN A 118 4.91 -8.37 10.25
N GLY A 119 5.36 -7.24 10.81
CA GLY A 119 6.64 -6.64 10.41
C GLY A 119 6.64 -6.10 8.97
N MET A 120 5.49 -5.66 8.46
CA MET A 120 5.35 -5.04 7.14
C MET A 120 5.22 -3.51 7.25
N ASN A 121 5.62 -2.78 6.21
CA ASN A 121 5.36 -1.34 6.12
C ASN A 121 3.85 -1.09 5.92
N LEU A 122 3.36 0.07 6.36
CA LEU A 122 1.95 0.42 6.26
C LEU A 122 1.69 1.26 5.00
N MET A 123 0.78 0.80 4.16
CA MET A 123 0.14 1.63 3.14
C MET A 123 -1.28 1.95 3.62
N SER A 124 -1.47 3.14 4.18
CA SER A 124 -2.80 3.57 4.63
C SER A 124 -3.70 3.75 3.40
N SER A 125 -4.82 3.03 3.38
CA SER A 125 -5.76 3.05 2.27
C SER A 125 -6.31 4.46 2.02
N THR A 126 -6.61 4.80 0.76
CA THR A 126 -7.33 6.04 0.38
C THR A 126 -8.75 6.09 0.92
N LEU A 127 -9.22 4.98 1.51
CA LEU A 127 -10.44 4.93 2.29
C LEU A 127 -10.29 4.09 3.56
N LEU A 128 -11.00 4.49 4.61
CA LEU A 128 -11.13 3.71 5.84
C LEU A 128 -12.60 3.36 6.09
N THR A 129 -12.86 2.11 6.46
CA THR A 129 -14.22 1.59 6.70
C THR A 129 -14.72 1.82 8.14
N GLU A 130 -13.97 2.61 8.92
CA GLU A 130 -14.28 2.95 10.32
C GLU A 130 -14.50 4.47 10.44
N ASP A 131 -15.63 4.94 9.92
CA ASP A 131 -16.02 6.35 9.98
C ASP A 131 -16.51 6.76 11.38
N THR A 132 -15.72 7.56 12.09
CA THR A 132 -16.06 8.11 13.42
C THR A 132 -16.60 9.54 13.35
N GLY A 133 -16.79 10.10 12.15
CA GLY A 133 -17.29 11.46 11.94
C GLY A 133 -16.24 12.57 12.02
N ILE A 134 -14.96 12.23 12.25
CA ILE A 134 -13.84 13.17 12.17
C ILE A 134 -13.28 13.25 10.74
N PRO A 135 -12.50 14.29 10.39
CA PRO A 135 -11.83 14.40 9.10
C PRO A 135 -10.97 13.17 8.76
N PHE A 136 -10.93 12.81 7.49
CA PHE A 136 -10.24 11.61 7.00
C PHE A 136 -8.75 11.59 7.36
N HIS A 137 -8.07 12.72 7.23
CA HIS A 137 -6.66 12.81 7.62
C HIS A 137 -6.43 12.54 9.11
N GLN A 138 -7.38 12.88 9.99
CA GLN A 138 -7.30 12.56 11.42
C GLN A 138 -7.54 11.07 11.67
N LEU A 139 -8.48 10.46 10.95
CA LEU A 139 -8.68 9.00 11.00
C LEU A 139 -7.41 8.24 10.59
N GLN A 140 -6.76 8.68 9.51
CA GLN A 140 -5.50 8.09 9.07
C GLN A 140 -4.37 8.34 10.06
N ALA A 141 -4.26 9.55 10.62
CA ALA A 141 -3.24 9.84 11.65
C ALA A 141 -3.41 8.92 12.88
N GLU A 142 -4.64 8.67 13.33
CA GLU A 142 -4.92 7.71 14.41
C GLU A 142 -4.52 6.27 14.01
N GLN A 143 -4.83 5.84 12.78
CA GLN A 143 -4.43 4.52 12.26
C GLN A 143 -2.89 4.37 12.25
N ILE A 144 -2.18 5.41 11.81
CA ILE A 144 -0.71 5.45 11.76
C ILE A 144 -0.13 5.37 13.17
N GLN A 145 -0.70 6.11 14.13
CA GLN A 145 -0.26 6.08 15.52
C GLN A 145 -0.39 4.67 16.11
N ARG A 146 -1.55 4.02 15.94
CA ARG A 146 -1.79 2.64 16.39
C ARG A 146 -0.81 1.65 15.76
N PHE A 147 -0.57 1.76 14.45
CA PHE A 147 0.44 0.96 13.77
C PHE A 147 1.83 1.11 14.39
N ARG A 148 2.28 2.35 14.63
CA ARG A 148 3.61 2.61 15.24
C ARG A 148 3.70 2.11 16.68
N ASP A 149 2.62 2.22 17.46
CA ASP A 149 2.59 1.69 18.83
C ASP A 149 2.64 0.17 18.85
N THR A 150 1.82 -0.50 18.04
CA THR A 150 1.87 -1.96 17.91
C THR A 150 3.20 -2.45 17.35
N TRP A 151 3.83 -1.70 16.44
CA TRP A 151 5.17 -2.03 15.93
C TRP A 151 6.21 -2.07 17.05
N ARG A 152 6.18 -1.06 17.93
CA ARG A 152 7.07 -0.96 19.09
C ARG A 152 6.81 -2.10 20.08
N GLU A 153 5.55 -2.42 20.33
CA GLU A 153 5.14 -3.53 21.22
C GLU A 153 5.56 -4.90 20.66
N ALA A 154 5.51 -5.09 19.33
CA ALA A 154 5.95 -6.31 18.67
C ALA A 154 7.48 -6.50 18.70
N GLY A 155 8.25 -5.45 18.99
CA GLY A 155 9.70 -5.54 19.22
C GLY A 155 10.54 -5.71 17.96
N HIS A 156 10.06 -5.25 16.80
CA HIS A 156 10.82 -5.30 15.55
C HIS A 156 12.09 -4.44 15.62
N GLU A 157 13.20 -4.95 15.07
CA GLU A 157 14.53 -4.29 15.18
C GLU A 157 14.67 -3.03 14.31
N ARG A 158 13.91 -2.93 13.21
CA ARG A 158 13.95 -1.81 12.28
C ARG A 158 12.79 -0.84 12.50
N GLU A 159 12.95 0.37 12.01
CA GLU A 159 11.82 1.30 11.89
C GLU A 159 10.91 0.90 10.72
N PRO A 160 9.58 1.01 10.87
CA PRO A 160 8.67 0.81 9.76
C PRO A 160 8.62 2.06 8.89
N ARG A 161 8.08 1.88 7.68
CA ARG A 161 7.64 3.01 6.84
C ARG A 161 6.12 3.02 6.71
N VAL A 162 5.59 4.22 6.54
CA VAL A 162 4.17 4.50 6.39
C VAL A 162 3.96 5.37 5.15
N SER A 163 3.01 5.00 4.30
CA SER A 163 2.61 5.80 3.15
C SER A 163 1.15 6.21 3.22
N VAL A 164 0.86 7.42 2.77
CA VAL A 164 -0.50 7.93 2.52
C VAL A 164 -0.61 8.41 1.09
N SER A 165 -1.80 8.28 0.50
CA SER A 165 -2.06 8.74 -0.86
C SER A 165 -2.99 9.95 -0.87
N ARG A 166 -2.72 10.91 -1.77
CA ARG A 166 -3.53 12.13 -1.95
C ARG A 166 -3.63 12.51 -3.42
N SER A 167 -4.81 12.98 -3.82
CA SER A 167 -5.00 13.75 -5.04
C SER A 167 -4.69 15.21 -4.72
N ILE A 168 -3.57 15.73 -5.23
CA ILE A 168 -3.09 17.09 -4.97
C ILE A 168 -2.81 17.76 -6.32
N PHE A 169 -3.48 18.90 -6.58
CA PHE A 169 -3.40 19.65 -7.83
C PHE A 169 -3.14 21.12 -7.52
N ALA A 170 -1.92 21.59 -7.78
CA ALA A 170 -1.61 23.01 -7.77
C ALA A 170 -2.21 23.67 -9.02
N LEU A 171 -3.10 24.64 -8.82
CA LEU A 171 -3.71 25.38 -9.91
C LEU A 171 -2.76 26.51 -10.32
N VAL A 172 -1.98 26.31 -11.39
CA VAL A 172 -0.96 27.29 -11.81
C VAL A 172 -1.28 27.93 -13.16
N ASP A 173 -2.13 27.30 -13.98
CA ASP A 173 -2.59 27.83 -15.25
C ASP A 173 -4.12 27.70 -15.45
N ASP A 174 -4.62 28.24 -16.57
CA ASP A 174 -6.06 28.19 -16.90
C ASP A 174 -6.56 26.76 -17.17
N ARG A 175 -5.68 25.84 -17.59
CA ARG A 175 -6.05 24.43 -17.83
C ARG A 175 -6.29 23.73 -16.50
N ASP A 176 -5.45 23.97 -15.50
CA ASP A 176 -5.62 23.44 -14.15
C ASP A 176 -6.94 23.92 -13.54
N ARG A 177 -7.23 25.22 -13.68
CA ARG A 177 -8.51 25.81 -13.25
C ARG A 177 -9.69 25.19 -13.98
N ALA A 178 -9.57 24.95 -15.28
CA ALA A 178 -10.63 24.30 -16.07
C ALA A 178 -10.89 22.85 -15.61
N TYR A 179 -9.85 22.11 -15.26
CA TYR A 179 -9.99 20.70 -14.82
C TYR A 179 -10.39 20.55 -13.35
N PHE A 180 -9.89 21.41 -12.47
CA PHE A 180 -9.95 21.20 -11.02
C PHE A 180 -10.42 22.43 -10.22
N GLY A 181 -10.54 23.62 -10.83
CA GLY A 181 -10.92 24.85 -10.13
C GLY A 181 -12.33 24.87 -9.56
N GLY A 182 -13.20 23.94 -9.99
CA GLY A 182 -14.54 23.73 -9.41
C GLY A 182 -14.63 22.56 -8.42
N ARG A 183 -13.51 21.87 -8.11
CA ARG A 183 -13.47 20.60 -7.37
C ARG A 183 -12.94 20.73 -5.95
N ALA A 184 -13.25 21.81 -5.23
CA ALA A 184 -13.04 21.83 -3.78
C ALA A 184 -13.96 20.79 -3.13
N ASP A 185 -13.47 19.55 -3.02
CA ASP A 185 -14.24 18.42 -2.53
C ASP A 185 -14.13 18.34 -1.00
N SER A 186 -15.23 18.03 -0.33
CA SER A 186 -15.20 17.58 1.06
C SER A 186 -14.80 16.10 1.12
N ASP A 187 -14.38 15.61 2.28
CA ASP A 187 -14.29 14.15 2.48
C ASP A 187 -15.62 13.48 2.11
N GLN A 188 -15.54 12.40 1.35
CA GLN A 188 -16.72 11.70 0.85
C GLN A 188 -17.03 10.49 1.72
N VAL A 189 -18.31 10.21 1.91
CA VAL A 189 -18.79 8.98 2.55
C VAL A 189 -19.46 8.12 1.47
N GLY A 190 -18.95 6.90 1.30
CA GLY A 190 -19.55 5.91 0.42
C GLY A 190 -19.80 4.58 1.14
N ILE A 191 -20.36 3.61 0.41
CA ILE A 191 -20.54 2.24 0.88
C ILE A 191 -19.67 1.33 0.02
N ILE A 192 -18.79 0.56 0.65
CA ILE A 192 -17.99 -0.50 0.03
C ILE A 192 -18.28 -1.81 0.75
N ASP A 193 -18.65 -2.86 0.01
CA ASP A 193 -18.97 -4.19 0.56
C ASP A 193 -19.99 -4.12 1.72
N ASN A 194 -21.03 -3.29 1.58
CA ASN A 194 -22.04 -2.97 2.60
C ASN A 194 -21.51 -2.29 3.87
N VAL A 195 -20.27 -1.82 3.89
CA VAL A 195 -19.67 -1.07 5.00
C VAL A 195 -19.53 0.40 4.63
N LYS A 196 -19.91 1.28 5.55
CA LYS A 196 -19.72 2.73 5.41
C LYS A 196 -18.23 3.06 5.42
N ALA A 197 -17.77 3.84 4.46
CA ALA A 197 -16.37 4.19 4.35
C ALA A 197 -16.17 5.66 4.00
N ARG A 198 -15.08 6.23 4.51
CA ARG A 198 -14.70 7.63 4.26
C ARG A 198 -13.50 7.69 3.33
N PHE A 199 -13.60 8.54 2.31
CA PHE A 199 -12.56 8.83 1.33
C PHE A 199 -11.98 10.21 1.58
N GLY A 200 -10.67 10.36 1.39
CA GLY A 200 -10.02 11.66 1.47
C GLY A 200 -10.47 12.59 0.34
N ARG A 201 -10.60 13.88 0.65
CA ARG A 201 -10.83 14.92 -0.35
C ARG A 201 -9.73 15.02 -1.40
N THR A 202 -10.07 15.64 -2.53
CA THR A 202 -9.08 16.18 -3.48
C THR A 202 -8.62 17.55 -3.00
N TYR A 203 -7.31 17.77 -2.98
CA TYR A 203 -6.70 19.07 -2.74
C TYR A 203 -6.46 19.75 -4.09
N ALA A 204 -7.18 20.83 -4.36
CA ALA A 204 -7.04 21.61 -5.59
C ALA A 204 -7.23 23.09 -5.30
N ALA A 205 -6.13 23.86 -5.33
CA ALA A 205 -6.12 25.28 -5.04
C ALA A 205 -4.86 25.96 -5.63
N GLU A 206 -4.82 27.29 -5.59
CA GLU A 206 -3.57 28.03 -5.84
C GLU A 206 -2.48 27.62 -4.83
N PRO A 207 -1.19 27.70 -5.19
CA PRO A 207 -0.09 27.21 -4.36
C PRO A 207 -0.15 27.65 -2.88
N ASP A 208 -0.35 28.94 -2.60
CA ASP A 208 -0.35 29.45 -1.22
C ASP A 208 -1.47 28.85 -0.36
N GLU A 209 -2.68 28.77 -0.91
CA GLU A 209 -3.82 28.17 -0.23
C GLU A 209 -3.64 26.65 -0.10
N LEU A 210 -3.15 25.99 -1.16
CA LEU A 210 -2.87 24.57 -1.18
C LEU A 210 -1.87 24.18 -0.08
N ILE A 211 -0.79 24.95 0.07
CA ILE A 211 0.21 24.76 1.13
C ILE A 211 -0.45 24.89 2.51
N ALA A 212 -1.29 25.91 2.73
CA ALA A 212 -1.99 26.08 4.01
C ALA A 212 -2.87 24.86 4.33
N GLN A 213 -3.65 24.38 3.36
CA GLN A 213 -4.50 23.19 3.52
C GLN A 213 -3.67 21.92 3.80
N LEU A 214 -2.53 21.75 3.15
CA LEU A 214 -1.67 20.57 3.32
C LEU A 214 -0.92 20.57 4.66
N ARG A 215 -0.65 21.75 5.26
CA ARG A 215 -0.10 21.85 6.61
C ARG A 215 -1.06 21.34 7.69
N GLU A 216 -2.36 21.36 7.42
CA GLU A 216 -3.39 20.88 8.34
C GLU A 216 -3.62 19.36 8.24
N ASP A 217 -3.08 18.69 7.21
CA ASP A 217 -3.26 17.26 7.01
C ASP A 217 -2.34 16.45 7.95
N GLU A 218 -2.88 16.12 9.12
CA GLU A 218 -2.20 15.32 10.16
C GLU A 218 -1.64 13.98 9.66
N ALA A 219 -2.27 13.35 8.67
CA ALA A 219 -1.79 12.08 8.13
C ALA A 219 -0.59 12.26 7.20
N ILE A 220 -0.54 13.35 6.42
CA ILE A 220 0.67 13.71 5.67
C ILE A 220 1.82 13.99 6.63
N ALA A 221 1.56 14.72 7.72
CA ALA A 221 2.57 15.02 8.73
C ALA A 221 3.10 13.75 9.45
N ALA A 222 2.27 12.72 9.61
CA ALA A 222 2.64 11.47 10.29
C ALA A 222 3.29 10.40 9.38
N ALA A 223 3.15 10.53 8.06
CA ALA A 223 3.62 9.55 7.08
C ALA A 223 5.07 9.81 6.64
N ASP A 224 5.77 8.73 6.29
CA ASP A 224 7.15 8.81 5.77
C ASP A 224 7.18 8.92 4.24
N THR A 225 6.04 8.70 3.58
CA THR A 225 5.92 8.72 2.12
C THR A 225 4.55 9.21 1.69
N LEU A 226 4.54 10.30 0.92
CA LEU A 226 3.34 10.80 0.26
C LEU A 226 3.29 10.29 -1.18
N LEU A 227 2.22 9.56 -1.52
CA LEU A 227 1.95 9.11 -2.88
C LEU A 227 0.96 10.07 -3.55
N LEU A 228 1.39 10.68 -4.67
CA LEU A 228 0.55 11.58 -5.46
C LEU A 228 -0.25 10.77 -6.49
N THR A 229 -1.58 10.84 -6.41
CA THR A 229 -2.46 10.22 -7.40
C THR A 229 -2.71 11.19 -8.56
N VAL A 230 -2.28 10.80 -9.75
CA VAL A 230 -2.34 11.64 -10.95
C VAL A 230 -3.42 11.14 -11.94
N PRO A 231 -4.10 12.04 -12.68
CA PRO A 231 -5.19 11.70 -13.60
C PRO A 231 -4.65 11.07 -14.89
N ASN A 232 -4.48 9.74 -14.89
CA ASN A 232 -3.94 8.97 -16.01
C ASN A 232 -4.64 9.23 -17.36
N GLN A 233 -5.92 9.58 -17.36
CA GLN A 233 -6.70 9.91 -18.56
C GLN A 233 -6.28 11.21 -19.26
N LEU A 234 -5.55 12.10 -18.57
CA LEU A 234 -5.12 13.40 -19.12
C LEU A 234 -3.77 13.35 -19.84
N GLY A 235 -3.17 12.16 -19.98
CA GLY A 235 -1.97 11.96 -20.79
C GLY A 235 -0.66 12.37 -20.11
N VAL A 236 0.47 11.94 -20.69
CA VAL A 236 1.80 12.05 -20.07
C VAL A 236 2.19 13.50 -19.79
N ASP A 237 2.06 14.39 -20.77
CA ASP A 237 2.51 15.77 -20.66
C ASP A 237 1.82 16.53 -19.52
N TYR A 238 0.50 16.34 -19.37
CA TYR A 238 -0.24 16.99 -18.30
C TYR A 238 0.08 16.38 -16.92
N ASN A 239 0.27 15.06 -16.84
CA ASN A 239 0.66 14.43 -15.58
C ASN A 239 2.09 14.83 -15.16
N ALA A 240 3.00 15.07 -16.11
CA ALA A 240 4.32 15.63 -15.83
C ALA A 240 4.20 17.06 -15.27
N HIS A 241 3.35 17.91 -15.87
CA HIS A 241 3.04 19.25 -15.36
C HIS A 241 2.48 19.23 -13.93
N VAL A 242 1.55 18.31 -13.62
CA VAL A 242 1.00 18.15 -12.27
C VAL A 242 2.11 17.85 -11.26
N ILE A 243 2.99 16.88 -11.56
CA ILE A 243 4.09 16.51 -10.67
C ILE A 243 5.09 17.67 -10.53
N GLU A 244 5.49 18.31 -11.63
CA GLU A 244 6.40 19.45 -11.63
C GLU A 244 5.87 20.62 -10.81
N SER A 245 4.57 20.93 -10.92
CA SER A 245 3.93 22.01 -10.17
C SER A 245 3.99 21.73 -8.66
N ILE A 246 3.75 20.48 -8.23
CA ILE A 246 3.91 20.12 -6.81
C ILE A 246 5.37 20.25 -6.37
N LEU A 247 6.33 19.72 -7.14
CA LEU A 247 7.74 19.74 -6.79
C LEU A 247 8.34 21.15 -6.73
N THR A 248 7.84 22.08 -7.55
CA THR A 248 8.40 23.43 -7.67
C THR A 248 7.64 24.48 -6.87
N GLN A 249 6.32 24.35 -6.69
CA GLN A 249 5.48 25.37 -6.06
C GLN A 249 4.99 24.99 -4.65
N VAL A 250 4.99 23.70 -4.28
CA VAL A 250 4.36 23.23 -3.03
C VAL A 250 5.35 22.54 -2.10
N ALA A 251 6.07 21.54 -2.62
CA ALA A 251 7.02 20.72 -1.86
C ALA A 251 8.08 21.54 -1.10
N PRO A 252 8.70 22.60 -1.67
CA PRO A 252 9.73 23.36 -0.97
C PRO A 252 9.22 24.04 0.31
N GLU A 253 8.01 24.61 0.27
CA GLU A 253 7.40 25.32 1.40
C GLU A 253 6.97 24.36 2.53
N LEU A 254 6.71 23.10 2.19
CA LEU A 254 6.36 22.04 3.13
C LEU A 254 7.58 21.23 3.60
N GLY A 255 8.78 21.55 3.11
CA GLY A 255 10.02 20.85 3.46
C GLY A 255 10.12 19.43 2.90
N TRP A 256 9.33 19.12 1.86
CA TRP A 256 9.36 17.84 1.17
C TRP A 256 10.58 17.78 0.23
N ARG A 257 11.08 16.57 -0.02
CA ARG A 257 12.27 16.31 -0.85
C ARG A 257 11.97 15.31 -1.94
#